data_AF-A0A954F0E8-F1
#
_entry.id   AF-A0A954F0E8-F1
#
_cell.length_a   1.000
_cell.length_b   1.000
_cell.length_c   1.000
_cell.angle_alpha   90.00
_cell.angle_beta   90.00
_cell.angle_gamma   90.00
#
_symmetry.space_group_name_H-M   'P 1'
#
loop_
_entity.id
_entity.type
_entity.pdbx_description
1 polymer ?
#
loop_
_entity_poly.entity_id
_entity_poly.type
_entity_poly.pdbx_seq_one_letter_code
_entity_poly.pdbx_strand_id
1 'polypeptide(L)'
;MPTQEMTVLSVRQPWASLLLTGEDWCENRSWNTKYRGPLWIHASSKIETGECNLWGIDKSKLTTSAILGCVELVDVFHIDDLERRLKPIAQKYPLNEDVGASFVVGDYCWIVVNPQVLKTPIPCHGKLNLWKYQADTSQVQDLMEAKPLIDPEFFPEPTPIEEAEITVDGKVEPISFIIDQWIDIYFPDRDETREAAFPEDEDYIHGPPHFRAACELAWELFPDDFVPGVHDWLQKRKK
;
A
#
# COMPACT_ATOMS: atom_id res chain seq x y z
N MET A 1 23.13 -21.90 12.50
CA MET A 1 23.10 -21.41 11.12
C MET A 1 22.72 -19.93 11.17
N PRO A 2 23.17 -19.09 10.24
CA PRO A 2 22.70 -17.71 10.18
C PRO A 2 21.18 -17.73 10.00
N THR A 3 20.49 -16.86 10.73
CA THR A 3 19.03 -16.69 10.65
C THR A 3 18.69 -15.31 10.11
N GLN A 4 17.53 -15.21 9.48
CA GLN A 4 16.93 -13.96 9.02
C GLN A 4 15.58 -13.77 9.70
N GLU A 5 15.37 -12.60 10.29
CA GLU A 5 14.04 -12.21 10.78
C GLU A 5 13.18 -11.71 9.61
N MET A 6 11.97 -12.26 9.51
CA MET A 6 10.97 -11.89 8.51
C MET A 6 9.81 -11.16 9.16
N THR A 7 9.29 -10.14 8.49
CA THR A 7 7.94 -9.63 8.74
C THR A 7 6.96 -10.44 7.91
N VAL A 8 5.99 -11.09 8.54
CA VAL A 8 5.07 -12.04 7.90
C VAL A 8 3.61 -11.62 8.09
N LEU A 9 2.80 -11.83 7.06
CA LEU A 9 1.35 -11.69 7.08
C LEU A 9 0.69 -13.03 6.71
N SER A 10 -0.28 -13.46 7.52
CA SER A 10 -1.09 -14.64 7.19
C SER A 10 -2.29 -14.24 6.33
N VAL A 11 -2.36 -14.80 5.12
CA VAL A 11 -3.37 -14.54 4.09
C VAL A 11 -4.12 -15.84 3.78
N ARG A 12 -5.43 -15.75 3.49
CA ARG A 12 -6.22 -16.93 3.11
C ARG A 12 -5.93 -17.35 1.68
N GLN A 13 -6.06 -18.63 1.39
CA GLN A 13 -6.05 -19.10 0.01
C GLN A 13 -7.42 -18.82 -0.64
N PRO A 14 -7.50 -18.53 -1.96
CA PRO A 14 -6.40 -18.53 -2.94
C PRO A 14 -5.55 -17.25 -2.98
N TRP A 15 -5.97 -16.19 -2.28
CA TRP A 15 -5.34 -14.86 -2.31
C TRP A 15 -3.84 -14.88 -2.01
N ALA A 16 -3.42 -15.68 -1.03
CA ALA A 16 -1.99 -15.86 -0.72
C ALA A 16 -1.16 -16.30 -1.95
N SER A 17 -1.73 -17.15 -2.81
CA SER A 17 -1.08 -17.56 -4.05
C SER A 17 -1.18 -16.48 -5.13
N LEU A 18 -2.34 -15.83 -5.26
CA LEU A 18 -2.57 -14.80 -6.27
C LEU A 18 -1.64 -13.59 -6.09
N LEU A 19 -1.40 -13.15 -4.86
CA LEU A 19 -0.42 -12.11 -4.53
C LEU A 19 0.99 -12.52 -5.01
N LEU A 20 1.36 -13.79 -4.79
CA LEU A 20 2.70 -14.30 -5.10
C LEU A 20 2.90 -14.68 -6.58
N THR A 21 1.83 -14.93 -7.33
CA THR A 21 1.91 -15.12 -8.78
C THR A 21 1.80 -13.80 -9.54
N GLY A 22 1.53 -12.69 -8.85
CA GLY A 22 1.24 -11.41 -9.49
C GLY A 22 -0.08 -11.44 -10.27
N GLU A 23 -1.08 -12.18 -9.77
CA GLU A 23 -2.46 -12.12 -10.28
C GLU A 23 -3.35 -11.27 -9.38
N ASP A 24 -2.86 -10.94 -8.18
CA ASP A 24 -3.42 -9.95 -7.28
C ASP A 24 -2.30 -9.02 -6.79
N TRP A 25 -2.64 -7.76 -6.55
CA TRP A 25 -1.72 -6.69 -6.16
C TRP A 25 -2.18 -5.98 -4.88
N CYS A 26 -3.34 -6.37 -4.33
CA CYS A 26 -3.95 -5.70 -3.19
C CYS A 26 -4.39 -6.70 -2.12
N GLU A 27 -3.85 -6.57 -0.92
CA GLU A 27 -4.32 -7.32 0.25
C GLU A 27 -5.28 -6.46 1.08
N ASN A 28 -6.52 -6.91 1.27
CA ASN A 28 -7.53 -6.15 2.00
C ASN A 28 -7.49 -6.41 3.52
N ARG A 29 -7.57 -5.35 4.33
CA ARG A 29 -7.55 -5.42 5.79
C ARG A 29 -8.49 -4.41 6.45
N SER A 30 -8.94 -4.72 7.65
CA SER A 30 -9.69 -3.81 8.52
C SER A 30 -8.81 -2.89 9.36
N TRP A 31 -7.50 -2.82 9.06
CA TRP A 31 -6.54 -2.07 9.86
C TRP A 31 -5.34 -1.62 9.03
N ASN A 32 -4.75 -0.50 9.45
CA ASN A 32 -3.60 0.14 8.82
C ASN A 32 -2.27 -0.33 9.42
N THR A 33 -1.19 -0.28 8.63
CA THR A 33 0.19 -0.40 9.12
C THR A 33 1.06 0.72 8.56
N LYS A 34 1.98 1.23 9.39
CA LYS A 34 3.07 2.12 8.94
C LYS A 34 4.24 1.36 8.31
N TYR A 35 4.22 0.03 8.35
CA TYR A 35 5.28 -0.79 7.76
C TYR A 35 5.26 -0.68 6.23
N ARG A 36 6.45 -0.54 5.64
CA ARG A 36 6.72 -0.63 4.20
C ARG A 36 7.97 -1.48 3.98
N GLY A 37 8.05 -2.16 2.84
CA GLY A 37 9.15 -3.05 2.48
C GLY A 37 8.78 -4.55 2.48
N PRO A 38 9.77 -5.46 2.64
CA PRO A 38 9.58 -6.89 2.42
C PRO A 38 8.54 -7.57 3.33
N LEU A 39 7.46 -8.06 2.74
CA LEU A 39 6.35 -8.71 3.41
C LEU A 39 6.24 -10.18 3.00
N TRP A 40 6.54 -11.08 3.92
CA TRP A 40 6.43 -12.52 3.68
C TRP A 40 4.98 -12.99 3.80
N ILE A 41 4.53 -13.78 2.82
CA ILE A 41 3.15 -14.24 2.74
C ILE A 41 3.07 -15.67 3.26
N HIS A 42 2.35 -15.82 4.37
CA HIS A 42 1.95 -17.11 4.92
C HIS A 42 0.56 -17.49 4.43
N ALA A 43 0.42 -18.66 3.81
CA ALA A 43 -0.89 -19.21 3.51
C ALA A 43 -1.51 -19.78 4.78
N SER A 44 -2.61 -19.18 5.23
CA SER A 44 -3.37 -19.65 6.39
C SER A 44 -3.94 -21.06 6.17
N SER A 45 -4.42 -21.69 7.23
CA SER A 45 -5.08 -23.00 7.14
C SER A 45 -6.45 -22.96 6.44
N LYS A 46 -7.05 -21.78 6.25
CA LYS A 46 -8.37 -21.62 5.64
C LYS A 46 -8.26 -21.31 4.15
N ILE A 47 -9.04 -22.04 3.36
CA ILE A 47 -9.22 -21.85 1.91
C ILE A 47 -10.62 -21.29 1.64
N GLU A 48 -10.71 -20.22 0.88
CA GLU A 48 -11.94 -19.60 0.41
C GLU A 48 -12.41 -20.31 -0.88
N THR A 49 -13.21 -21.36 -0.71
CA THR A 49 -13.60 -22.23 -1.83
C THR A 49 -14.43 -21.49 -2.89
N GLY A 50 -15.20 -20.47 -2.52
CA GLY A 50 -15.93 -19.63 -3.48
C GLY A 50 -14.98 -18.95 -4.46
N GLU A 51 -13.96 -18.31 -3.94
CA GLU A 51 -12.91 -17.65 -4.72
C GLU A 51 -12.12 -18.65 -5.57
N CYS A 52 -11.73 -19.80 -5.01
CA CYS A 52 -11.08 -20.84 -5.82
C CYS A 52 -11.92 -21.23 -7.05
N ASN A 53 -13.25 -21.34 -6.93
CA ASN A 53 -14.10 -21.67 -8.06
C ASN A 53 -14.20 -20.53 -9.08
N LEU A 54 -14.30 -19.28 -8.62
CA LEU A 54 -14.36 -18.10 -9.49
C LEU A 54 -13.08 -17.96 -10.32
N TRP A 55 -11.93 -18.22 -9.71
CA TRP A 55 -10.61 -18.15 -10.34
C TRP A 55 -10.18 -19.44 -11.07
N GLY A 56 -11.03 -20.49 -11.07
CA GLY A 56 -10.70 -21.78 -11.70
C GLY A 56 -9.52 -22.52 -11.04
N ILE A 57 -9.25 -22.26 -9.77
CA ILE A 57 -8.15 -22.83 -8.99
C ILE A 57 -8.57 -24.14 -8.33
N ASP A 58 -7.81 -25.20 -8.58
CA ASP A 58 -7.96 -26.47 -7.88
C ASP A 58 -7.43 -26.36 -6.43
N LYS A 59 -8.36 -26.23 -5.47
CA LYS A 59 -8.04 -26.11 -4.04
C LYS A 59 -7.18 -27.24 -3.48
N SER A 60 -7.19 -28.43 -4.09
CA SER A 60 -6.39 -29.57 -3.62
C SER A 60 -4.90 -29.40 -3.87
N LYS A 61 -4.53 -28.47 -4.75
CA LYS A 61 -3.14 -28.13 -5.08
C LYS A 61 -2.59 -26.97 -4.24
N LEU A 62 -3.43 -26.31 -3.46
CA LEU A 62 -3.02 -25.15 -2.68
C LEU A 62 -2.29 -25.58 -1.40
N THR A 63 -1.09 -25.04 -1.22
CA THR A 63 -0.34 -25.19 0.03
C THR A 63 -0.97 -24.30 1.10
N THR A 64 -1.12 -24.84 2.32
CA THR A 64 -1.61 -24.10 3.49
C THR A 64 -0.68 -24.33 4.67
N SER A 65 -0.78 -23.48 5.70
CA SER A 65 0.04 -23.53 6.91
C SER A 65 1.54 -23.45 6.62
N ALA A 66 1.93 -22.60 5.68
CA ALA A 66 3.32 -22.39 5.29
C ALA A 66 3.55 -20.97 4.78
N ILE A 67 4.76 -20.44 4.97
CA ILE A 67 5.25 -19.26 4.26
C ILE A 67 5.56 -19.70 2.83
N LEU A 68 4.97 -18.99 1.87
CA LEU A 68 5.02 -19.35 0.45
C LEU A 68 5.98 -18.47 -0.35
N GLY A 69 6.29 -17.26 0.12
CA GLY A 69 7.04 -16.29 -0.63
C GLY A 69 7.03 -14.91 0.02
N CYS A 70 7.48 -13.91 -0.74
CA CYS A 70 7.56 -12.52 -0.32
C CYS A 70 6.97 -11.62 -1.40
N VAL A 71 6.35 -10.53 -0.97
CA VAL A 71 6.03 -9.37 -1.78
C VAL A 71 6.67 -8.15 -1.12
N GLU A 72 6.57 -6.99 -1.73
CA GLU A 72 6.95 -5.72 -1.13
C GLU A 72 5.70 -4.89 -0.88
N LEU A 73 5.45 -4.52 0.39
CA LEU A 73 4.37 -3.61 0.76
C LEU A 73 4.83 -2.17 0.52
N VAL A 74 4.31 -1.55 -0.53
CA VAL A 74 4.70 -0.20 -0.96
C VAL A 74 3.73 0.87 -0.49
N ASP A 75 2.45 0.53 -0.31
CA ASP A 75 1.49 1.49 0.21
C ASP A 75 0.29 0.85 0.92
N VAL A 76 -0.48 1.66 1.64
CA VAL A 76 -1.75 1.29 2.26
C VAL A 76 -2.74 2.42 2.06
N PHE A 77 -3.80 2.17 1.29
CA PHE A 77 -4.86 3.14 1.01
C PHE A 77 -6.04 2.90 1.94
N HIS A 78 -6.65 3.96 2.47
CA HIS A 78 -7.99 3.85 3.04
C HIS A 78 -9.01 3.74 1.90
N ILE A 79 -10.14 3.06 2.15
CA ILE A 79 -11.17 2.86 1.12
C ILE A 79 -11.75 4.19 0.60
N ASP A 80 -11.81 5.22 1.44
CA ASP A 80 -12.28 6.55 1.04
C ASP A 80 -11.33 7.24 0.04
N ASP A 81 -10.04 6.93 0.11
CA ASP A 81 -9.02 7.43 -0.82
C ASP A 81 -8.85 6.55 -2.05
N LEU A 82 -9.51 5.39 -2.09
CA LEU A 82 -9.25 4.35 -3.07
C LEU A 82 -9.48 4.85 -4.50
N GLU A 83 -10.58 5.55 -4.76
CA GLU A 83 -10.87 6.05 -6.11
C GLU A 83 -9.80 7.06 -6.56
N ARG A 84 -9.39 7.95 -5.65
CA ARG A 84 -8.35 8.96 -5.93
C ARG A 84 -7.00 8.31 -6.22
N ARG A 85 -6.60 7.34 -5.40
CA ARG A 85 -5.26 6.74 -5.42
C ARG A 85 -5.14 5.56 -6.41
N LEU A 86 -6.22 4.82 -6.66
CA LEU A 86 -6.24 3.72 -7.63
C LEU A 86 -6.47 4.16 -9.06
N LYS A 87 -7.23 5.24 -9.30
CA LYS A 87 -7.57 5.64 -10.66
C LYS A 87 -6.32 5.88 -11.55
N PRO A 88 -5.24 6.54 -11.09
CA PRO A 88 -4.01 6.65 -11.88
C PRO A 88 -3.37 5.29 -12.17
N ILE A 89 -3.36 4.39 -11.17
CA ILE A 89 -2.80 3.04 -11.31
C ILE A 89 -3.62 2.24 -12.33
N ALA A 90 -4.95 2.20 -12.19
CA ALA A 90 -5.85 1.45 -13.06
C ALA A 90 -5.97 2.02 -14.48
N GLN A 91 -5.60 3.28 -14.69
CA GLN A 91 -5.45 3.87 -16.04
C GLN A 91 -4.16 3.43 -16.73
N LYS A 92 -3.07 3.28 -15.96
CA LYS A 92 -1.75 2.89 -16.48
C LYS A 92 -1.61 1.38 -16.65
N TYR A 93 -2.12 0.63 -15.68
CA TYR A 93 -2.09 -0.83 -15.66
C TYR A 93 -3.51 -1.35 -15.89
N PRO A 94 -3.70 -2.40 -16.69
CA PRO A 94 -5.00 -3.01 -16.94
C PRO A 94 -5.43 -3.84 -15.73
N LEU A 95 -5.53 -3.20 -14.57
CA LEU A 95 -6.18 -3.76 -13.41
C LEU A 95 -7.63 -3.94 -13.82
N ASN A 96 -8.10 -5.20 -13.91
CA ASN A 96 -9.48 -5.48 -14.30
C ASN A 96 -10.43 -4.61 -13.45
N GLU A 97 -11.61 -4.29 -13.98
CA GLU A 97 -12.68 -3.66 -13.19
C GLU A 97 -12.99 -4.50 -11.93
N ASP A 98 -12.72 -5.80 -11.99
CA ASP A 98 -12.76 -6.76 -10.89
C ASP A 98 -11.64 -6.62 -9.84
N VAL A 99 -10.74 -5.64 -9.97
CA VAL A 99 -9.64 -5.41 -9.01
C VAL A 99 -9.68 -3.98 -8.46
N GLY A 100 -10.59 -3.12 -8.93
CA GLY A 100 -10.48 -1.67 -8.73
C GLY A 100 -11.32 -1.05 -7.60
N ALA A 101 -12.39 -1.68 -7.12
CA ALA A 101 -13.18 -1.17 -5.98
C ALA A 101 -14.21 -2.16 -5.46
N SER A 102 -14.81 -2.95 -6.36
CA SER A 102 -15.88 -3.93 -6.06
C SER A 102 -15.43 -5.10 -5.19
N PHE A 103 -14.13 -5.33 -5.07
CA PHE A 103 -13.51 -6.44 -4.33
C PHE A 103 -12.76 -5.98 -3.08
N VAL A 104 -12.79 -4.68 -2.77
CA VAL A 104 -12.22 -4.16 -1.53
C VAL A 104 -13.13 -4.54 -0.36
N VAL A 105 -12.58 -5.30 0.57
CA VAL A 105 -13.29 -5.79 1.76
C VAL A 105 -12.58 -5.33 3.02
N GLY A 106 -13.21 -4.44 3.77
CA GLY A 106 -12.60 -3.76 4.92
C GLY A 106 -12.23 -2.33 4.57
N ASP A 107 -11.45 -1.70 5.45
CA ASP A 107 -11.23 -0.26 5.42
C ASP A 107 -9.92 0.11 4.70
N TYR A 108 -9.01 -0.84 4.50
CA TYR A 108 -7.68 -0.60 3.96
C TYR A 108 -7.26 -1.60 2.86
N CYS A 109 -6.64 -1.06 1.82
CA CYS A 109 -6.03 -1.78 0.71
C CYS A 109 -4.51 -1.71 0.82
N TRP A 110 -3.86 -2.85 1.04
CA TRP A 110 -2.41 -2.94 1.14
C TRP A 110 -1.82 -3.24 -0.23
N ILE A 111 -1.08 -2.29 -0.78
CA ILE A 111 -0.57 -2.35 -2.14
C ILE A 111 0.77 -3.06 -2.14
N VAL A 112 0.86 -4.13 -2.93
CA VAL A 112 2.04 -4.96 -2.99
C VAL A 112 2.59 -5.09 -4.41
N VAL A 113 3.91 -5.12 -4.50
CA VAL A 113 4.67 -5.32 -5.74
C VAL A 113 5.77 -6.36 -5.53
N ASN A 114 6.61 -6.60 -6.55
CA ASN A 114 7.76 -7.51 -6.49
C ASN A 114 7.45 -8.91 -5.93
N PRO A 115 6.45 -9.63 -6.46
CA PRO A 115 6.09 -10.94 -5.97
C PRO A 115 7.19 -11.97 -6.24
N GLN A 116 7.53 -12.75 -5.21
CA GLN A 116 8.60 -13.75 -5.23
C GLN A 116 8.15 -15.02 -4.53
N VAL A 117 8.16 -16.15 -5.23
CA VAL A 117 7.71 -17.45 -4.72
C VAL A 117 8.89 -18.27 -4.22
N LEU A 118 8.78 -18.89 -3.04
CA LEU A 118 9.74 -19.89 -2.61
C LEU A 118 9.58 -21.18 -3.40
N LYS A 119 10.69 -21.75 -3.90
CA LYS A 119 10.68 -23.10 -4.49
C LYS A 119 10.20 -24.16 -3.50
N THR A 120 10.50 -23.98 -2.22
CA THR A 120 10.07 -24.87 -1.14
C THR A 120 9.41 -24.04 -0.03
N PRO A 121 8.09 -24.17 0.16
CA PRO A 121 7.39 -23.49 1.25
C PRO A 121 7.97 -23.82 2.63
N ILE A 122 7.93 -22.87 3.56
CA ILE A 122 8.40 -23.05 4.94
C ILE A 122 7.19 -23.39 5.83
N PRO A 123 7.03 -24.64 6.31
CA PRO A 123 5.87 -25.02 7.11
C PRO A 123 5.90 -24.34 8.48
N CYS A 124 4.81 -23.65 8.84
CA CYS A 124 4.66 -23.02 10.15
C CYS A 124 3.20 -22.64 10.45
N HIS A 125 2.88 -22.47 11.74
CA HIS A 125 1.59 -21.93 12.15
C HIS A 125 1.51 -20.42 11.90
N GLY A 126 0.38 -19.98 11.34
CA GLY A 126 0.09 -18.55 11.16
C GLY A 126 -0.24 -17.86 12.48
N LYS A 127 -0.14 -16.53 12.48
CA LYS A 127 -0.50 -15.66 13.60
C LYS A 127 -1.31 -14.46 13.10
N LEU A 128 -2.01 -13.80 14.03
CA LEU A 128 -2.73 -12.56 13.73
C LEU A 128 -1.77 -11.39 13.57
N ASN A 129 -2.24 -10.34 12.88
CA ASN A 129 -1.50 -9.12 12.56
C ASN A 129 -0.20 -9.39 11.79
N LEU A 130 0.68 -8.39 11.68
CA LEU A 130 2.07 -8.63 11.28
C LEU A 130 2.78 -9.38 12.41
N TRP A 131 3.53 -10.41 12.05
CA TRP A 131 4.30 -11.20 13.01
C TRP A 131 5.70 -11.48 12.53
N LYS A 132 6.60 -11.77 13.47
CA LYS A 132 8.00 -12.07 13.19
C LYS A 132 8.24 -13.57 13.12
N TYR A 133 9.01 -13.99 12.12
CA TYR A 133 9.49 -15.36 11.96
C TYR A 133 11.01 -15.36 11.80
N GLN A 134 11.68 -16.30 12.48
CA GLN A 134 13.13 -16.49 12.39
C GLN A 134 13.37 -17.68 11.46
N ALA A 135 13.75 -17.41 10.22
CA ALA A 135 14.07 -18.45 9.24
C ALA A 135 15.57 -18.71 9.20
N ASP A 136 15.97 -19.94 8.94
CA ASP A 136 17.34 -20.21 8.51
C ASP A 136 17.58 -19.56 7.14
N THR A 137 18.74 -18.92 6.95
CA THR A 137 19.03 -18.21 5.70
C THR A 137 18.99 -19.15 4.48
N SER A 138 19.22 -20.45 4.65
CA SER A 138 19.07 -21.42 3.55
C SER A 138 17.63 -21.59 3.06
N GLN A 139 16.63 -21.24 3.87
CA GLN A 139 15.20 -21.36 3.52
C GLN A 139 14.73 -20.22 2.60
N VAL A 140 15.52 -19.16 2.43
CA VAL A 140 15.13 -17.93 1.71
C VAL A 140 15.96 -17.65 0.45
N GLN A 141 16.86 -18.56 0.08
CA GLN A 141 17.79 -18.35 -1.04
C GLN A 141 17.19 -18.68 -2.41
N ASP A 142 16.09 -19.44 -2.44
CA ASP A 142 15.50 -20.00 -3.65
C ASP A 142 14.16 -19.31 -3.99
N LEU A 143 14.21 -18.01 -4.20
CA LEU A 143 13.07 -17.21 -4.65
C LEU A 143 13.00 -17.19 -6.19
N MET A 144 11.79 -17.33 -6.71
CA MET A 144 11.47 -17.16 -8.12
C MET A 144 10.60 -15.91 -8.27
N GLU A 145 11.09 -14.93 -9.01
CA GLU A 145 10.35 -13.72 -9.32
C GLU A 145 9.13 -14.04 -10.21
N ALA A 146 8.00 -13.45 -9.87
CA ALA A 146 6.83 -13.37 -10.72
C ALA A 146 6.70 -11.95 -11.26
N LYS A 147 6.06 -11.80 -12.42
CA LYS A 147 5.82 -10.49 -13.01
C LYS A 147 4.76 -9.76 -12.15
N PRO A 148 5.03 -8.57 -11.61
CA PRO A 148 4.03 -7.82 -10.87
C PRO A 148 2.95 -7.26 -11.81
N LEU A 149 1.73 -7.07 -11.29
CA LEU A 149 0.65 -6.36 -12.01
C LEU A 149 0.92 -4.88 -12.14
N ILE A 150 1.53 -4.29 -11.10
CA ILE A 150 1.92 -2.89 -11.07
C ILE A 150 3.43 -2.81 -11.07
N ASP A 151 3.98 -1.99 -11.97
CA ASP A 151 5.42 -1.72 -11.97
C ASP A 151 5.83 -1.07 -10.63
N PRO A 152 6.81 -1.64 -9.90
CA PRO A 152 7.35 -1.03 -8.68
C PRO A 152 7.79 0.42 -8.87
N GLU A 153 8.25 0.81 -10.06
CA GLU A 153 8.63 2.21 -10.36
C GLU A 153 7.45 3.19 -10.28
N PHE A 154 6.20 2.69 -10.25
CA PHE A 154 5.04 3.53 -9.96
C PHE A 154 5.04 4.05 -8.52
N PHE A 155 5.67 3.32 -7.60
CA PHE A 155 5.80 3.65 -6.19
C PHE A 155 7.25 4.08 -5.93
N PRO A 156 7.70 5.29 -6.34
CA PRO A 156 9.04 5.75 -6.03
C PRO A 156 9.31 5.63 -4.52
N GLU A 157 10.52 5.18 -4.18
CA GLU A 157 11.03 5.27 -2.82
C GLU A 157 10.84 6.71 -2.30
N PRO A 158 10.39 6.90 -1.04
CA PRO A 158 10.25 8.23 -0.47
C PRO A 158 11.56 8.99 -0.62
N THR A 159 11.55 10.02 -1.47
CA THR A 159 12.78 10.74 -1.78
C THR A 159 12.97 11.80 -0.69
N PRO A 160 14.21 12.03 -0.18
CA PRO A 160 14.41 12.86 1.00
C PRO A 160 13.89 14.31 0.83
N ILE A 161 12.91 14.66 1.66
CA ILE A 161 12.80 15.85 2.50
C ILE A 161 13.26 17.15 1.83
N GLU A 162 12.33 17.86 1.19
CA GLU A 162 12.50 19.31 1.04
C GLU A 162 12.13 19.97 2.38
N GLU A 163 13.14 20.39 3.14
CA GLU A 163 12.94 21.21 4.33
C GLU A 163 12.49 22.60 3.91
N ALA A 164 11.43 23.09 4.55
CA ALA A 164 10.90 24.41 4.27
C ALA A 164 10.41 25.08 5.56
N GLU A 165 10.09 26.36 5.45
CA GLU A 165 9.54 27.15 6.54
C GLU A 165 8.23 27.78 6.08
N ILE A 166 7.19 27.64 6.91
CA ILE A 166 5.94 28.36 6.73
C ILE A 166 5.86 29.51 7.74
N THR A 167 5.17 30.58 7.37
CA THR A 167 4.89 31.69 8.29
C THR A 167 3.40 31.77 8.59
N VAL A 168 3.04 31.63 9.86
CA VAL A 168 1.65 31.68 10.34
C VAL A 168 1.57 32.70 11.46
N ASP A 169 0.75 33.74 11.30
CA ASP A 169 0.58 34.82 12.28
C ASP A 169 1.90 35.46 12.73
N GLY A 170 2.88 35.55 11.81
CA GLY A 170 4.21 36.10 12.07
C GLY A 170 5.17 35.17 12.82
N LYS A 171 4.75 33.92 13.11
CA LYS A 171 5.61 32.86 13.62
C LYS A 171 6.10 31.99 12.47
N VAL A 172 7.40 31.78 12.41
CA VAL A 172 8.04 30.82 11.50
C VAL A 172 7.94 29.42 12.13
N GLU A 173 7.50 28.44 11.35
CA GLU A 173 7.39 27.04 11.75
C GLU A 173 8.10 26.18 10.69
N PRO A 174 9.04 25.30 11.10
CA PRO A 174 9.71 24.41 10.16
C PRO A 174 8.76 23.29 9.72
N ILE A 175 8.89 22.88 8.47
CA ILE A 175 8.21 21.70 7.91
C ILE A 175 9.17 20.90 7.02
N SER A 176 8.77 19.69 6.69
CA SER A 176 9.47 18.88 5.69
C SER A 176 8.46 18.23 4.75
N PHE A 177 8.68 18.37 3.45
CA PHE A 177 7.91 17.63 2.45
C PHE A 177 8.51 16.25 2.23
N ILE A 178 7.71 15.22 2.45
CA ILE A 178 8.05 13.84 2.14
C ILE A 178 7.36 13.55 0.81
N ILE A 179 8.16 13.45 -0.24
CA ILE A 179 7.66 13.17 -1.58
C ILE A 179 7.82 11.68 -1.82
N ASP A 180 6.69 10.98 -1.89
CA ASP A 180 6.59 9.68 -2.52
C ASP A 180 5.68 9.81 -3.76
N GLN A 181 4.77 8.88 -4.01
CA GLN A 181 3.70 9.11 -4.99
C GLN A 181 2.80 10.30 -4.63
N TRP A 182 2.91 10.80 -3.40
CA TRP A 182 2.14 11.89 -2.82
C TRP A 182 3.09 12.84 -2.06
N ILE A 183 2.55 13.99 -1.66
CA ILE A 183 3.30 14.99 -0.90
C ILE A 183 2.78 14.99 0.53
N ASP A 184 3.52 14.35 1.42
CA ASP A 184 3.28 14.39 2.86
C ASP A 184 4.02 15.58 3.48
N ILE A 185 3.42 16.19 4.50
CA ILE A 185 3.96 17.34 5.21
C ILE A 185 4.21 16.93 6.66
N TYR A 186 5.48 16.88 7.06
CA TYR A 186 5.88 16.67 8.44
C TYR A 186 6.07 18.02 9.16
N PHE A 187 5.48 18.13 10.35
CA PHE A 187 5.59 19.25 11.27
C PHE A 187 6.41 18.81 12.50
N PRO A 188 7.73 19.06 12.54
CA PRO A 188 8.61 18.56 13.61
C PRO A 188 8.23 19.06 14.99
N ASP A 189 7.80 20.33 15.10
CA ASP A 189 7.38 20.95 16.36
C ASP A 189 6.11 20.30 16.95
N ARG A 190 5.36 19.56 16.13
CA ARG A 190 4.09 18.92 16.49
C ARG A 190 4.17 17.40 16.51
N ASP A 191 5.27 16.83 16.01
CA ASP A 191 5.41 15.40 15.70
C ASP A 191 4.20 14.86 14.91
N GLU A 192 3.83 15.61 13.87
CA GLU A 192 2.62 15.38 13.07
C GLU A 192 2.98 15.27 11.59
N THR A 193 2.44 14.28 10.89
CA THR A 193 2.53 14.18 9.42
C THR A 193 1.12 14.23 8.85
N ARG A 194 0.93 15.01 7.79
CA ARG A 194 -0.34 15.12 7.06
C ARG A 194 -0.10 15.13 5.56
N GLU A 195 -0.92 14.42 4.80
CA GLU A 195 -0.92 14.53 3.34
C GLU A 195 -1.32 15.94 2.93
N ALA A 196 -0.62 16.53 1.97
CA ALA A 196 -0.97 17.83 1.40
C ALA A 196 -2.33 17.73 0.71
N ALA A 197 -3.26 18.59 1.13
CA ALA A 197 -4.63 18.58 0.66
C ALA A 197 -4.83 19.55 -0.52
N PHE A 198 -5.86 19.31 -1.32
CA PHE A 198 -6.32 20.20 -2.38
C PHE A 198 -7.20 21.34 -1.83
N PRO A 199 -7.37 22.45 -2.56
CA PRO A 199 -8.21 23.58 -2.13
C PRO A 199 -9.67 23.19 -1.79
N GLU A 200 -10.20 22.16 -2.45
CA GLU A 200 -11.56 21.65 -2.28
C GLU A 200 -11.72 20.60 -1.16
N ASP A 201 -10.63 20.09 -0.60
CA ASP A 201 -10.69 19.03 0.41
C ASP A 201 -11.18 19.56 1.77
N GLU A 202 -12.03 18.79 2.45
CA GLU A 202 -12.55 19.17 3.79
C GLU A 202 -11.40 19.39 4.79
N ASP A 203 -10.33 18.60 4.69
CA ASP A 203 -9.13 18.70 5.52
C ASP A 203 -8.37 20.02 5.33
N TYR A 204 -8.37 20.58 4.12
CA TYR A 204 -7.83 21.90 3.83
C TYR A 204 -8.79 22.99 4.31
N ILE A 205 -10.07 22.91 3.91
CA ILE A 205 -11.11 23.90 4.21
C ILE A 205 -11.24 24.10 5.72
N HIS A 206 -11.26 23.01 6.48
CA HIS A 206 -11.42 23.01 7.93
C HIS A 206 -10.09 22.85 8.70
N GLY A 207 -8.98 22.76 7.97
CA GLY A 207 -7.65 22.61 8.55
C GLY A 207 -7.20 23.80 9.40
N PRO A 208 -6.23 23.59 10.30
CA PRO A 208 -5.62 24.69 11.05
C PRO A 208 -4.75 25.58 10.12
N PRO A 209 -4.47 26.83 10.51
CA PRO A 209 -3.73 27.78 9.66
C PRO A 209 -2.36 27.30 9.19
N HIS A 210 -1.61 26.58 10.03
CA HIS A 210 -0.30 26.02 9.65
C HIS A 210 -0.41 24.95 8.57
N PHE A 211 -1.44 24.11 8.63
CA PHE A 211 -1.66 23.10 7.61
C PHE A 211 -2.04 23.73 6.27
N ARG A 212 -2.92 24.73 6.28
CA ARG A 212 -3.27 25.46 5.04
C ARG A 212 -2.06 26.14 4.42
N ALA A 213 -1.26 26.84 5.22
CA ALA A 213 -0.04 27.50 4.74
C ALA A 213 0.97 26.50 4.15
N ALA A 214 1.08 25.31 4.76
CA ALA A 214 1.93 24.25 4.23
C ALA A 214 1.40 23.63 2.92
N CYS A 215 0.07 23.46 2.78
CA CYS A 215 -0.54 23.01 1.52
C CYS A 215 -0.34 24.05 0.42
N GLU A 216 -0.54 25.33 0.70
CA GLU A 216 -0.29 26.42 -0.25
C GLU A 216 1.17 26.41 -0.74
N LEU A 217 2.12 26.23 0.18
CA LEU A 217 3.53 26.09 -0.19
C LEU A 217 3.80 24.82 -1.02
N ALA A 218 3.15 23.70 -0.70
CA ALA A 218 3.24 22.49 -1.51
C ALA A 218 2.77 22.72 -2.96
N TRP A 219 1.67 23.45 -3.15
CA TRP A 219 1.15 23.77 -4.49
C TRP A 219 2.10 24.66 -5.29
N GLU A 220 2.84 25.54 -4.61
CA GLU A 220 3.86 26.39 -5.24
C GLU A 220 5.12 25.61 -5.65
N LEU A 221 5.58 24.71 -4.79
CA LEU A 221 6.80 23.94 -5.01
C LEU A 221 6.59 22.75 -5.96
N PHE A 222 5.41 22.14 -5.95
CA PHE A 222 5.08 20.91 -6.69
C PHE A 222 3.83 21.08 -7.58
N PRO A 223 3.77 22.09 -8.47
CA PRO A 223 2.54 22.44 -9.17
C PRO A 223 2.00 21.33 -10.09
N ASP A 224 2.87 20.45 -10.59
CA ASP A 224 2.49 19.32 -11.45
C ASP A 224 1.77 18.19 -10.68
N ASP A 225 1.91 18.14 -9.36
CA ASP A 225 1.25 17.16 -8.48
C ASP A 225 -0.15 17.62 -8.04
N PHE A 226 -0.52 18.89 -8.30
CA PHE A 226 -1.81 19.49 -7.91
C PHE A 226 -2.66 19.98 -9.09
N VAL A 227 -2.61 19.29 -10.25
CA VAL A 227 -3.32 19.72 -11.47
C VAL A 227 -4.85 19.68 -11.30
N PRO A 228 -5.56 20.83 -11.43
CA PRO A 228 -7.02 20.87 -11.35
C PRO A 228 -7.69 20.08 -12.49
N GLY A 229 -8.69 19.26 -12.17
CA GLY A 229 -9.54 18.57 -13.16
C GLY A 229 -9.29 17.08 -13.36
N VAL A 230 -8.27 16.48 -12.73
CA VAL A 230 -8.13 15.01 -12.65
C VAL A 230 -9.17 14.39 -11.68
N HIS A 231 -9.71 15.21 -10.77
CA HIS A 231 -10.62 14.83 -9.68
C HIS A 231 -12.07 15.32 -9.83
N ASP A 232 -12.45 15.82 -11.01
CA ASP A 232 -13.78 16.38 -11.31
C ASP A 232 -14.93 15.32 -11.38
N TRP A 233 -14.73 14.14 -10.79
CA TRP A 233 -15.71 13.03 -10.80
C TRP A 233 -16.53 12.93 -9.51
N LEU A 234 -16.02 13.45 -8.37
CA LEU A 234 -16.76 13.46 -7.11
C LEU A 234 -18.03 14.33 -7.15
N GLN A 235 -18.15 15.24 -8.12
CA GLN A 235 -19.38 16.04 -8.30
C GLN A 235 -20.52 15.32 -9.02
N LYS A 236 -20.34 14.11 -9.56
CA LYS A 236 -21.36 13.42 -10.37
C LYS A 236 -22.21 12.37 -9.65
N ARG A 237 -22.03 12.12 -8.35
CA ARG A 237 -22.84 11.12 -7.60
C ARG A 237 -23.85 11.67 -6.61
N LYS A 238 -24.08 13.00 -6.58
CA LYS A 238 -25.28 13.57 -5.92
C LYS A 238 -26.42 13.77 -6.93
N LYS A 239 -26.92 12.68 -7.52
CA LYS A 239 -28.28 12.59 -8.09
C LYS A 239 -28.79 11.15 -8.03
#